data_AF-A0A255D923-F1
#
_entry.id   AF-A0A255D923-F1
#
_cell.length_a   1.000
_cell.length_b   1.000
_cell.length_c   1.000
_cell.angle_alpha   90.00
_cell.angle_beta   90.00
_cell.angle_gamma   90.00
#
_symmetry.space_group_name_H-M   'P 1'
#
loop_
_entity.id
_entity.type
_entity.pdbx_description
1 polymer ?
#
loop_
_entity_poly.entity_id
_entity_poly.type
_entity_poly.pdbx_seq_one_letter_code
_entity_poly.pdbx_strand_id
1 'polypeptide(L)'
;MSESLRVRKRQRTRERIATAAAQLVTQNGLSATTADQIAQAADVARATFFRYFESKEYAVAEGFTATWIAAITDALRRQPPDLSVTEALTAAFSELTPGFALVEQNIAEIERQTRDSLSLRAWTLLCYLNFETAIAEAIAPRLPDLTVDDPRPRLIGALAMASVRISIDDWLRDGGSLSDRISRAVNSMAARPIKE
;
A
#
# COMPACT_ATOMS: atom_id res chain seq x y z
N MET A 1 8.30 0.43 -26.61
CA MET A 1 9.63 1.06 -26.44
C MET A 1 10.40 0.28 -25.39
N SER A 2 11.55 -0.31 -25.73
CA SER A 2 12.31 -1.15 -24.79
C SER A 2 12.96 -0.29 -23.71
N GLU A 3 12.61 -0.53 -22.46
CA GLU A 3 13.22 0.13 -21.30
C GLU A 3 14.74 -0.13 -21.27
N SER A 4 15.53 0.96 -21.29
CA SER A 4 17.00 0.90 -21.33
C SER A 4 17.54 0.06 -20.17
N LEU A 5 18.56 -0.77 -20.41
CA LEU A 5 19.21 -1.61 -19.38
C LEU A 5 19.64 -0.80 -18.15
N ARG A 6 19.96 0.49 -18.32
CA ARG A 6 20.28 1.40 -17.21
C ARG A 6 19.06 1.70 -16.32
N VAL A 7 17.89 1.93 -16.92
CA VAL A 7 16.63 2.17 -16.20
C VAL A 7 16.25 0.92 -15.41
N ARG A 8 16.28 -0.26 -16.04
CA ARG A 8 16.01 -1.54 -15.37
C ARG A 8 16.96 -1.84 -14.21
N LYS A 9 18.27 -1.60 -14.37
CA LYS A 9 19.25 -1.76 -13.28
C LYS A 9 19.00 -0.77 -12.13
N ARG A 10 18.65 0.48 -12.45
CA ARG A 10 18.31 1.51 -11.47
C ARG A 10 17.07 1.09 -10.67
N GLN A 11 16.01 0.66 -11.34
CA GLN A 11 14.76 0.23 -10.71
C GLN A 11 14.97 -0.98 -9.81
N ARG A 12 15.66 -2.03 -10.29
CA ARG A 12 15.97 -3.21 -9.48
C ARG A 12 16.78 -2.90 -8.22
N THR A 13 17.68 -1.92 -8.30
CA THR A 13 18.45 -1.48 -7.12
C THR A 13 17.57 -0.77 -6.11
N ARG A 14 16.67 0.10 -6.61
CA ARG A 14 15.69 0.81 -5.77
C ARG A 14 14.77 -0.18 -5.03
N GLU A 15 14.24 -1.17 -5.73
CA GLU A 15 13.39 -2.24 -5.17
C GLU A 15 14.11 -3.08 -4.11
N ARG A 16 15.37 -3.46 -4.35
CA ARG A 16 16.21 -4.16 -3.35
C ARG A 16 16.35 -3.35 -2.06
N ILE A 17 16.64 -2.05 -2.18
CA ILE A 17 16.79 -1.16 -1.03
C ILE A 17 15.46 -1.04 -0.28
N ALA A 18 14.35 -0.80 -0.98
CA ALA A 18 13.02 -0.69 -0.39
C ALA A 18 12.60 -1.99 0.34
N THR A 19 12.85 -3.14 -0.29
CA THR A 19 12.56 -4.46 0.30
C THR A 19 13.36 -4.67 1.59
N ALA A 20 14.67 -4.40 1.57
CA ALA A 20 15.51 -4.51 2.76
C ALA A 20 15.06 -3.57 3.88
N ALA A 21 14.63 -2.35 3.51
CA ALA A 21 14.12 -1.37 4.46
C ALA A 21 12.85 -1.86 5.18
N ALA A 22 11.85 -2.34 4.44
CA ALA A 22 10.62 -2.88 5.03
C ALA A 22 10.89 -4.11 5.91
N GLN A 23 11.78 -5.01 5.49
CA GLN A 23 12.15 -6.20 6.27
C GLN A 23 12.81 -5.84 7.60
N LEU A 24 13.79 -4.93 7.59
CA LEU A 24 14.49 -4.50 8.80
C LEU A 24 13.55 -3.77 9.76
N VAL A 25 12.67 -2.91 9.26
CA VAL A 25 11.69 -2.21 10.09
C VAL A 25 10.64 -3.14 10.67
N THR A 26 10.24 -4.18 9.94
CA THR A 26 9.36 -5.23 10.49
C THR A 26 10.02 -5.97 11.65
N GLN A 27 11.35 -6.17 11.61
CA GLN A 27 12.08 -6.90 12.65
C GLN A 27 12.45 -6.04 13.86
N ASN A 28 12.88 -4.79 13.61
CA ASN A 28 13.53 -3.96 14.62
C ASN A 28 12.72 -2.70 14.97
N GLY A 29 11.70 -2.36 14.19
CA GLY A 29 10.99 -1.09 14.26
C GLY A 29 11.69 0.04 13.48
N LEU A 30 10.93 1.10 13.16
CA LEU A 30 11.39 2.20 12.31
C LEU A 30 12.47 3.04 13.01
N SER A 31 12.25 3.39 14.27
CA SER A 31 13.20 4.16 15.09
C SER A 31 14.55 3.45 15.26
N ALA A 32 14.58 2.12 15.46
CA ALA A 32 15.81 1.37 15.67
C ALA A 32 16.58 1.02 14.38
N THR A 33 15.97 1.25 13.21
CA THR A 33 16.60 0.97 11.91
C THR A 33 17.30 2.22 11.37
N THR A 34 18.52 2.05 10.85
CA THR A 34 19.33 3.14 10.26
C THR A 34 19.51 2.97 8.76
N ALA A 35 19.79 4.07 8.06
CA ALA A 35 20.11 4.01 6.62
C ALA A 35 21.34 3.15 6.31
N ASP A 36 22.31 3.07 7.23
CA ASP A 36 23.50 2.22 7.08
C ASP A 36 23.14 0.74 7.13
N GLN A 37 22.31 0.33 8.09
CA GLN A 37 21.82 -1.04 8.19
C GLN A 37 21.02 -1.44 6.95
N ILE A 38 20.18 -0.54 6.44
CA ILE A 38 19.43 -0.77 5.20
C ILE A 38 20.37 -0.91 4.00
N ALA A 39 21.34 -0.01 3.87
CA ALA A 39 22.32 -0.07 2.79
C ALA A 39 23.12 -1.38 2.82
N GLN A 40 23.55 -1.79 4.01
CA GLN A 40 24.25 -3.06 4.23
C GLN A 40 23.37 -4.27 3.87
N ALA A 41 22.12 -4.30 4.35
CA ALA A 41 21.19 -5.39 4.04
C ALA A 41 20.82 -5.46 2.55
N ALA A 42 20.81 -4.32 1.87
CA ALA A 42 20.57 -4.23 0.43
C ALA A 42 21.82 -4.47 -0.42
N ASP A 43 22.98 -4.72 0.20
CA ASP A 43 24.29 -4.89 -0.44
C ASP A 43 24.65 -3.69 -1.34
N VAL A 44 24.58 -2.48 -0.76
CA VAL A 44 24.97 -1.22 -1.38
C VAL A 44 25.72 -0.32 -0.40
N ALA A 45 26.55 0.59 -0.91
CA ALA A 45 27.17 1.61 -0.07
C ALA A 45 26.14 2.66 0.41
N ARG A 46 26.37 3.27 1.58
CA ARG A 46 25.54 4.37 2.13
C ARG A 46 25.30 5.50 1.12
N ALA A 47 26.35 5.93 0.41
CA ALA A 47 26.22 6.96 -0.62
C ALA A 47 25.31 6.52 -1.79
N THR A 48 25.27 5.22 -2.08
CA THR A 48 24.34 4.67 -3.08
C THR A 48 22.92 4.70 -2.56
N PHE A 49 22.66 4.36 -1.30
CA PHE A 49 21.34 4.48 -0.67
C PHE A 49 20.76 5.90 -0.86
N PHE A 50 21.51 6.93 -0.47
CA PHE A 50 21.06 8.33 -0.57
C PHE A 50 20.92 8.85 -2.01
N ARG A 51 21.48 8.15 -3.01
CA ARG A 51 21.22 8.42 -4.43
C ARG A 51 19.84 7.97 -4.88
N TYR A 52 19.22 7.02 -4.17
CA TYR A 52 17.89 6.50 -4.47
C TYR A 52 16.82 7.08 -3.55
N PHE A 53 17.11 7.25 -2.26
CA PHE A 53 16.11 7.67 -1.27
C PHE A 53 16.60 8.87 -0.47
N GLU A 54 15.71 9.84 -0.25
CA GLU A 54 16.00 11.04 0.53
C GLU A 54 16.18 10.73 2.03
N SER A 55 15.48 9.71 2.52
CA SER A 55 15.60 9.21 3.88
C SER A 55 15.31 7.71 3.99
N LYS A 56 15.56 7.13 5.17
CA LYS A 56 15.19 5.73 5.44
C LYS A 56 13.68 5.53 5.34
N GLU A 57 12.88 6.52 5.74
CA GLU A 57 11.44 6.40 5.84
C GLU A 57 10.77 6.37 4.48
N TYR A 58 11.34 7.06 3.48
CA TYR A 58 10.96 6.86 2.07
C TYR A 58 11.21 5.43 1.59
N ALA A 59 12.37 4.86 1.91
CA ALA A 59 12.69 3.49 1.51
C ALA A 59 11.77 2.47 2.17
N VAL A 60 11.50 2.66 3.46
CA VAL A 60 10.60 1.82 4.25
C VAL A 60 9.19 1.88 3.71
N ALA A 61 8.67 3.10 3.51
CA ALA A 61 7.33 3.28 3.02
C ALA A 61 7.17 2.67 1.62
N GLU A 62 8.17 2.81 0.73
CA GLU A 62 8.14 2.17 -0.60
C GLU A 62 8.11 0.64 -0.51
N GLY A 63 8.91 0.07 0.39
CA GLY A 63 8.93 -1.37 0.61
C GLY A 63 7.61 -1.90 1.18
N PHE A 64 7.00 -1.18 2.12
CA PHE A 64 5.69 -1.53 2.64
C PHE A 64 4.60 -1.41 1.57
N THR A 65 4.58 -0.32 0.80
CA THR A 65 3.63 -0.14 -0.32
C THR A 65 3.70 -1.32 -1.28
N ALA A 66 4.90 -1.71 -1.74
CA ALA A 66 5.04 -2.85 -2.65
C ALA A 66 4.54 -4.17 -2.03
N THR A 67 4.88 -4.42 -0.76
CA THR A 67 4.45 -5.63 -0.03
C THR A 67 2.93 -5.69 0.09
N TRP A 68 2.30 -4.58 0.46
CA TRP A 68 0.85 -4.49 0.64
C TRP A 68 0.08 -4.54 -0.67
N ILE A 69 0.60 -3.93 -1.75
CA ILE A 69 0.03 -4.06 -3.10
C ILE A 69 0.03 -5.53 -3.54
N ALA A 70 1.16 -6.23 -3.36
CA ALA A 70 1.22 -7.65 -3.67
C ALA A 70 0.19 -8.45 -2.83
N ALA A 71 0.12 -8.17 -1.52
CA ALA A 71 -0.80 -8.85 -0.62
C ALA A 71 -2.28 -8.65 -0.99
N ILE A 72 -2.72 -7.42 -1.27
CA ILE A 72 -4.14 -7.15 -1.63
C ILE A 72 -4.48 -7.71 -3.00
N THR A 73 -3.58 -7.61 -3.98
CA THR A 73 -3.85 -8.18 -5.31
C THR A 73 -3.89 -9.71 -5.27
N ASP A 74 -3.04 -10.36 -4.49
CA ASP A 74 -3.10 -11.82 -4.29
C ASP A 74 -4.35 -12.24 -3.51
N ALA A 75 -4.72 -11.50 -2.45
CA ALA A 75 -5.97 -11.75 -1.73
C ALA A 75 -7.19 -11.63 -2.64
N LEU A 76 -7.24 -10.60 -3.49
CA LEU A 76 -8.30 -10.43 -4.51
C LEU A 76 -8.30 -11.57 -5.53
N ARG A 77 -7.15 -12.00 -6.04
CA ARG A 77 -7.07 -13.13 -6.98
C ARG A 77 -7.57 -14.44 -6.37
N ARG A 78 -7.37 -14.67 -5.07
CA ARG A 78 -7.82 -15.87 -4.36
C ARG A 78 -9.32 -15.91 -4.07
N GLN A 79 -10.02 -14.77 -4.16
CA GLN A 79 -11.47 -14.75 -3.91
C GLN A 79 -12.24 -15.52 -4.98
N PRO A 80 -13.30 -16.26 -4.60
CA PRO A 80 -14.15 -16.97 -5.56
C PRO A 80 -14.68 -16.03 -6.67
N PRO A 81 -14.73 -16.50 -7.94
CA PRO A 81 -15.10 -15.67 -9.07
C PRO A 81 -16.60 -15.30 -9.10
N ASP A 82 -17.43 -16.02 -8.35
CA ASP A 82 -18.87 -15.82 -8.21
C ASP A 82 -19.24 -14.74 -7.18
N LEU A 83 -18.29 -14.30 -6.34
CA LEU A 83 -18.50 -13.16 -5.46
C LEU A 83 -18.65 -11.87 -6.27
N SER A 84 -19.58 -11.01 -5.82
CA SER A 84 -19.63 -9.63 -6.31
C SER A 84 -18.32 -8.90 -6.02
N VAL A 85 -18.07 -7.82 -6.74
CA VAL A 85 -16.87 -6.99 -6.55
C VAL A 85 -16.72 -6.50 -5.11
N THR A 86 -17.82 -6.07 -4.49
CA THR A 86 -17.83 -5.57 -3.11
C THR A 86 -17.57 -6.69 -2.10
N GLU A 87 -18.11 -7.88 -2.33
CA GLU A 87 -17.84 -9.06 -1.49
C GLU A 87 -16.39 -9.50 -1.61
N ALA A 88 -15.83 -9.54 -2.83
CA ALA A 88 -14.44 -9.90 -3.06
C ALA A 88 -13.47 -8.90 -2.39
N LEU A 89 -13.75 -7.59 -2.49
CA LEU A 89 -12.96 -6.58 -1.79
C LEU A 89 -13.04 -6.75 -0.28
N THR A 90 -14.26 -6.91 0.25
CA THR A 90 -14.49 -7.10 1.69
C THR A 90 -13.74 -8.32 2.23
N ALA A 91 -13.84 -9.45 1.53
CA ALA A 91 -13.13 -10.67 1.91
C ALA A 91 -11.61 -10.49 1.83
N ALA A 92 -11.10 -9.91 0.73
CA ALA A 92 -9.68 -9.67 0.55
C ALA A 92 -9.08 -8.75 1.63
N PHE A 93 -9.76 -7.65 1.97
CA PHE A 93 -9.31 -6.78 3.07
C PHE A 93 -9.40 -7.48 4.43
N SER A 94 -10.43 -8.30 4.67
CA SER A 94 -10.58 -9.06 5.92
C SER A 94 -9.44 -10.05 6.14
N GLU A 95 -8.92 -10.65 5.07
CA GLU A 95 -7.72 -11.52 5.15
C GLU A 95 -6.45 -10.74 5.54
N LEU A 96 -6.36 -9.46 5.16
CA LEU A 96 -5.21 -8.61 5.45
C LEU A 96 -5.28 -7.92 6.81
N THR A 97 -6.47 -7.84 7.41
CA THR A 97 -6.72 -7.21 8.72
C THR A 97 -5.69 -7.61 9.79
N PRO A 98 -5.33 -8.90 10.00
CA PRO A 98 -4.33 -9.27 11.01
C PRO A 98 -2.94 -8.67 10.78
N GLY A 99 -2.57 -8.44 9.51
CA GLY A 99 -1.29 -7.86 9.16
C GLY A 99 -1.19 -6.38 9.51
N PHE A 100 -2.29 -5.62 9.47
CA PHE A 100 -2.30 -4.20 9.83
C PHE A 100 -1.92 -4.03 11.30
N ALA A 101 -2.48 -4.84 12.20
CA ALA A 101 -2.16 -4.81 13.63
C ALA A 101 -0.65 -4.97 13.93
N LEU A 102 0.07 -5.74 13.12
CA LEU A 102 1.52 -5.95 13.29
C LEU A 102 2.36 -4.73 12.91
N VAL A 103 1.82 -3.83 12.08
CA VAL A 103 2.56 -2.67 11.55
C VAL A 103 1.95 -1.33 11.94
N GLU A 104 0.89 -1.31 12.75
CA GLU A 104 0.21 -0.09 13.20
C GLU A 104 1.20 0.96 13.73
N GLN A 105 2.14 0.57 14.60
CA GLN A 105 3.15 1.50 15.14
C GLN A 105 4.05 2.10 14.05
N ASN A 106 4.47 1.28 13.08
CA ASN A 106 5.28 1.75 11.94
C ASN A 106 4.47 2.71 11.04
N ILE A 107 3.19 2.40 10.80
CA ILE A 107 2.27 3.29 10.05
C ILE A 107 2.14 4.62 10.78
N ALA A 108 1.93 4.62 12.10
CA ALA A 108 1.83 5.86 12.87
C ALA A 108 3.11 6.70 12.86
N GLU A 109 4.29 6.06 12.88
CA GLU A 109 5.57 6.76 12.82
C GLU A 109 5.80 7.37 11.43
N ILE A 110 5.53 6.62 10.35
CA ILE A 110 5.58 7.13 8.97
C ILE A 110 4.61 8.30 8.80
N GLU A 111 3.37 8.16 9.25
CA GLU A 111 2.34 9.20 9.11
C GLU A 111 2.66 10.48 9.89
N ARG A 112 3.25 10.36 11.10
CA ARG A 112 3.75 11.53 11.83
C ARG A 112 4.80 12.28 11.02
N GLN A 113 5.77 11.57 10.46
CA GLN A 113 6.81 12.19 9.64
C GLN A 113 6.27 12.77 8.33
N THR A 114 5.26 12.13 7.73
CA THR A 114 4.57 12.62 6.54
C THR A 114 3.94 13.99 6.81
N ARG A 115 3.33 14.24 7.97
CA ARG A 115 2.74 15.56 8.27
C ARG A 115 3.74 16.71 8.23
N ASP A 116 4.99 16.45 8.62
CA ASP A 116 6.04 17.45 8.74
C ASP A 116 6.87 17.64 7.44
N SER A 117 6.64 16.81 6.41
CA SER A 117 7.41 16.82 5.15
C SER A 117 6.52 16.85 3.90
N LEU A 118 6.57 17.95 3.13
CA LEU A 118 5.84 18.08 1.86
C LEU A 118 6.23 17.01 0.84
N SER A 119 7.52 16.71 0.73
CA SER A 119 8.01 15.70 -0.19
C SER A 119 7.47 14.31 0.18
N LEU A 120 7.33 14.00 1.47
CA LEU A 120 6.89 12.67 1.92
C LEU A 120 5.38 12.52 1.74
N ARG A 121 4.63 13.62 1.88
CA ARG A 121 3.21 13.69 1.50
C ARG A 121 2.98 13.44 0.02
N ALA A 122 3.75 14.10 -0.84
CA ALA A 122 3.65 13.91 -2.28
C ALA A 122 3.93 12.45 -2.67
N TRP A 123 4.95 11.85 -2.07
CA TRP A 123 5.29 10.45 -2.30
C TRP A 123 4.23 9.47 -1.76
N THR A 124 3.65 9.75 -0.59
CA THR A 124 2.55 8.94 -0.01
C THR A 124 1.33 8.97 -0.93
N LEU A 125 0.99 10.13 -1.50
CA LEU A 125 -0.08 10.24 -2.49
C LEU A 125 0.19 9.38 -3.73
N LEU A 126 1.43 9.36 -4.24
CA LEU A 126 1.79 8.48 -5.36
C LEU A 126 1.64 7.00 -4.99
N CYS A 127 1.93 6.62 -3.75
CA CYS A 127 1.69 5.26 -3.30
C CYS A 127 0.21 4.90 -3.28
N TYR A 128 -0.65 5.80 -2.81
CA TYR A 128 -2.10 5.61 -2.88
C TYR A 128 -2.57 5.38 -4.31
N LEU A 129 -2.10 6.18 -5.28
CA LEU A 129 -2.44 5.97 -6.70
C LEU A 129 -1.95 4.62 -7.24
N ASN A 130 -0.80 4.11 -6.79
CA ASN A 130 -0.32 2.78 -7.16
C ASN A 130 -1.23 1.67 -6.60
N PHE A 131 -1.71 1.81 -5.36
CA PHE A 131 -2.72 0.89 -4.80
C PHE A 131 -4.03 0.93 -5.59
N GLU A 132 -4.53 2.12 -5.89
CA GLU A 132 -5.76 2.30 -6.68
C GLU A 132 -5.67 1.58 -8.03
N THR A 133 -4.54 1.76 -8.72
CA THR A 133 -4.26 1.13 -10.01
C THR A 133 -4.19 -0.39 -9.87
N ALA A 134 -3.45 -0.90 -8.88
CA ALA A 134 -3.29 -2.34 -8.68
C ALA A 134 -4.61 -3.04 -8.31
N ILE A 135 -5.44 -2.41 -7.48
CA ILE A 135 -6.78 -2.91 -7.14
C ILE A 135 -7.69 -2.88 -8.37
N ALA A 136 -7.66 -1.78 -9.14
CA ALA A 136 -8.43 -1.65 -10.38
C ALA A 136 -8.09 -2.76 -11.39
N GLU A 137 -6.82 -3.04 -11.59
CA GLU A 137 -6.36 -4.12 -12.48
C GLU A 137 -6.78 -5.50 -11.95
N ALA A 138 -6.67 -5.74 -10.64
CA ALA A 138 -7.04 -7.02 -10.03
C ALA A 138 -8.55 -7.30 -10.05
N ILE A 139 -9.38 -6.25 -10.02
CA ILE A 139 -10.84 -6.39 -10.00
C ILE A 139 -11.46 -6.38 -11.40
N ALA A 140 -10.79 -5.81 -12.41
CA ALA A 140 -11.31 -5.70 -13.77
C ALA A 140 -11.84 -7.03 -14.35
N PRO A 141 -11.20 -8.20 -14.16
CA PRO A 141 -11.72 -9.48 -14.66
C PRO A 141 -13.07 -9.91 -14.09
N ARG A 142 -13.52 -9.31 -12.97
CA ARG A 142 -14.81 -9.59 -12.32
C ARG A 142 -15.94 -8.70 -12.81
N LEU A 143 -15.65 -7.72 -13.66
CA LEU A 143 -16.64 -6.77 -14.17
C LEU A 143 -17.08 -7.20 -15.57
N PRO A 144 -18.39 -7.47 -15.78
CA PRO A 144 -18.90 -7.76 -17.10
C PRO A 144 -18.94 -6.48 -17.98
N ASP A 145 -18.84 -6.70 -19.29
CA ASP A 145 -19.07 -5.69 -20.33
C ASP A 145 -18.23 -4.41 -20.19
N LEU A 146 -16.95 -4.55 -19.84
CA LEU A 146 -16.03 -3.42 -19.78
C LEU A 146 -15.77 -2.85 -21.18
N THR A 147 -15.90 -1.54 -21.33
CA THR A 147 -15.45 -0.81 -22.52
C THR A 147 -13.96 -0.45 -22.41
N VAL A 148 -13.35 -0.06 -23.53
CA VAL A 148 -12.08 0.67 -23.49
C VAL A 148 -12.29 1.95 -22.64
N ASP A 149 -11.37 2.22 -21.72
CA ASP A 149 -11.40 3.35 -20.77
C ASP A 149 -12.55 3.37 -19.75
N ASP A 150 -13.25 2.24 -19.55
CA ASP A 150 -14.31 2.12 -18.56
C ASP A 150 -13.85 2.63 -17.18
N PRO A 151 -14.60 3.55 -16.54
CA PRO A 151 -14.18 4.14 -15.28
C PRO A 151 -14.40 3.20 -14.09
N ARG A 152 -15.23 2.15 -14.20
CA ARG A 152 -15.63 1.31 -13.07
C ARG A 152 -14.45 0.72 -12.30
N PRO A 153 -13.44 0.05 -12.93
CA PRO A 153 -12.31 -0.49 -12.20
C PRO A 153 -11.53 0.58 -11.42
N ARG A 154 -11.30 1.75 -12.05
CA ARG A 154 -10.56 2.87 -11.45
C ARG A 154 -11.33 3.50 -10.29
N LEU A 155 -12.64 3.68 -10.44
CA LEU A 155 -13.51 4.17 -9.36
C LEU A 155 -13.51 3.21 -8.18
N ILE A 156 -13.61 1.90 -8.43
CA ILE A 156 -13.56 0.88 -7.39
C ILE A 156 -12.21 0.90 -6.64
N GLY A 157 -11.09 0.97 -7.37
CA GLY A 157 -9.76 1.11 -6.78
C GLY A 157 -9.63 2.35 -5.89
N ALA A 158 -10.10 3.50 -6.38
CA ALA A 158 -10.13 4.77 -5.65
C ALA A 158 -10.99 4.71 -4.39
N LEU A 159 -12.20 4.13 -4.46
CA LEU A 159 -13.08 3.97 -3.30
C LEU A 159 -12.44 3.06 -2.24
N ALA A 160 -11.87 1.93 -2.66
CA ALA A 160 -11.19 1.02 -1.74
C ALA A 160 -10.00 1.69 -1.03
N MET A 161 -9.18 2.45 -1.76
CA MET A 161 -8.06 3.18 -1.17
C MET A 161 -8.54 4.33 -0.26
N ALA A 162 -9.62 5.02 -0.63
CA ALA A 162 -10.23 6.04 0.22
C ALA A 162 -10.68 5.47 1.57
N SER A 163 -11.29 4.26 1.59
CA SER A 163 -11.66 3.57 2.83
C SER A 163 -10.46 3.33 3.74
N VAL A 164 -9.31 2.90 3.19
CA VAL A 164 -8.08 2.68 3.96
C VAL A 164 -7.51 4.00 4.47
N ARG A 165 -7.38 5.01 3.61
CA ARG A 165 -6.82 6.32 3.98
C ARG A 165 -7.64 6.99 5.10
N ILE A 166 -8.96 7.03 4.96
CA ILE A 166 -9.86 7.60 5.98
C ILE A 166 -9.74 6.82 7.29
N SER A 167 -9.63 5.49 7.22
CA SER A 167 -9.46 4.64 8.41
C SER A 167 -8.15 4.93 9.15
N ILE A 168 -7.05 5.18 8.43
CA ILE A 168 -5.76 5.59 9.00
C ILE A 168 -5.89 6.97 9.66
N ASP A 169 -6.49 7.95 8.97
CA ASP A 169 -6.68 9.30 9.50
C ASP A 169 -7.51 9.29 10.79
N ASP A 170 -8.66 8.61 10.78
CA ASP A 170 -9.55 8.48 11.93
C ASP A 170 -8.90 7.69 13.07
N TRP A 171 -8.12 6.65 12.75
CA TRP A 171 -7.36 5.91 13.75
C TRP A 171 -6.30 6.77 14.43
N LEU A 172 -5.56 7.57 13.66
CA LEU A 172 -4.55 8.47 14.21
C LEU A 172 -5.15 9.61 15.04
N ARG A 173 -6.38 10.03 14.71
CA ARG A 173 -7.11 11.07 15.46
C ARG A 173 -7.75 10.54 16.73
N ASP A 174 -8.46 9.42 16.63
CA ASP A 174 -9.40 8.95 17.65
C ASP A 174 -8.94 7.66 18.37
N GLY A 175 -7.83 7.05 17.93
CA GLY A 175 -7.31 5.80 18.47
C GLY A 175 -8.15 4.57 18.13
N GLY A 176 -8.00 3.50 18.91
CA GLY A 176 -8.66 2.21 18.71
C GLY A 176 -7.88 1.28 17.77
N SER A 177 -8.60 0.38 17.10
CA SER A 177 -8.04 -0.62 16.18
C SER A 177 -8.09 -0.11 14.73
N LEU A 178 -6.94 -0.02 14.07
CA LEU A 178 -6.87 0.35 12.64
C LEU A 178 -7.57 -0.71 11.80
N SER A 179 -7.28 -1.97 12.14
CA SER A 179 -7.89 -3.17 11.60
C SER A 179 -9.43 -3.10 11.57
N ASP A 180 -10.06 -2.76 12.70
CA ASP A 180 -11.52 -2.66 12.80
C ASP A 180 -12.08 -1.47 12.02
N ARG A 181 -11.32 -0.37 11.90
CA ARG A 181 -11.71 0.80 11.10
C ARG A 181 -11.70 0.47 9.62
N ILE A 182 -10.64 -0.16 9.12
CA ILE A 182 -10.54 -0.61 7.72
C ILE A 182 -11.67 -1.57 7.40
N SER A 183 -11.88 -2.61 8.22
CA SER A 183 -12.96 -3.57 8.00
C SER A 183 -14.33 -2.89 7.98
N ARG A 184 -14.62 -1.94 8.88
CA ARG A 184 -15.89 -1.18 8.85
C ARG A 184 -16.03 -0.31 7.60
N ALA A 185 -14.97 0.40 7.22
CA ALA A 185 -14.99 1.29 6.05
C ALA A 185 -15.20 0.50 4.75
N VAL A 186 -14.51 -0.63 4.58
CA VAL A 186 -14.67 -1.49 3.40
C VAL A 186 -16.06 -2.12 3.36
N ASN A 187 -16.58 -2.60 4.49
CA ASN A 187 -17.95 -3.12 4.57
C ASN A 187 -19.01 -2.06 4.24
N SER A 188 -18.75 -0.78 4.54
CA SER A 188 -19.67 0.30 4.20
C SER A 188 -19.75 0.60 2.69
N MET A 189 -18.76 0.18 1.90
CA MET A 189 -18.81 0.30 0.43
C MET A 189 -19.86 -0.63 -0.19
N ALA A 190 -20.16 -1.76 0.46
CA ALA A 190 -21.30 -2.59 0.12
C ALA A 190 -22.56 -1.86 0.60
N ALA A 191 -22.98 -0.82 -0.12
CA ALA A 191 -24.24 -0.16 0.14
C ALA A 191 -25.34 -1.24 0.16
N ARG A 192 -25.97 -1.45 1.32
CA ARG A 192 -27.26 -2.16 1.33
C ARG A 192 -28.19 -1.38 0.39
N PRO A 193 -28.99 -2.05 -0.46
CA PRO A 193 -29.99 -1.34 -1.23
C PRO A 193 -30.81 -0.51 -0.25
N ILE A 194 -30.90 0.79 -0.52
CA ILE A 194 -31.84 1.67 0.16
C ILE A 194 -33.20 1.01 -0.09
N LYS A 195 -33.79 0.40 0.93
CA LYS A 195 -35.17 -0.05 0.83
C LYS A 195 -35.99 1.22 0.66
N GLU A 196 -36.59 1.38 -0.51
CA GLU A 196 -37.69 2.31 -0.74
C GLU A 196 -38.85 2.02 0.22
#